data_AF-A0A7S2Z8M7-F1
#
_entry.id   AF-A0A7S2Z8M7-F1
#
_cell.length_a   1.000
_cell.length_b   1.000
_cell.length_c   1.000
_cell.angle_alpha   90.00
_cell.angle_beta   90.00
_cell.angle_gamma   90.00
#
_symmetry.space_group_name_H-M   'P 1'
#
loop_
_entity.id
_entity.type
_entity.pdbx_description
1 polymer ?
#
loop_
_entity_poly.entity_id
_entity_poly.type
_entity_poly.pdbx_seq_one_letter_code
_entity_poly.pdbx_strand_id
1 'polypeptide(L)'
;MVCVGWYHSHPRFPAVPSMIDLRNQLNYQRLVRDEASGLEPFVAGIVSPYNPKNRDTKSEFTWFYVQTGSGVAAAAPGAAQLTDDCYSMSLDVEQCSGSSSIISNCMQKVKMLTSWYPKKVDWTGLWSEGMTLMDKMMHSVEHHLPQSWQGAIRTTFLGAVKTFIQASADQNLAKTQLSQLN
;
A
#
# COMPACT_ATOMS: atom_id res chain seq x y z
N MET A 1 4.98 20.72 -2.50
CA MET A 1 4.47 19.47 -1.87
C MET A 1 5.15 19.32 -0.52
N VAL A 2 4.41 18.87 0.49
CA VAL A 2 4.93 18.60 1.84
C VAL A 2 4.93 17.08 2.04
N CYS A 3 6.00 16.53 2.61
CA CYS A 3 6.05 15.12 2.99
C CYS A 3 5.23 14.93 4.28
N VAL A 4 4.24 14.06 4.25
CA VAL A 4 3.27 13.86 5.36
C VAL A 4 3.39 12.49 6.03
N GLY A 5 4.37 11.69 5.62
CA GLY A 5 4.52 10.34 6.14
C GLY A 5 5.47 9.48 5.33
N TRP A 6 5.49 8.20 5.69
CA TRP A 6 6.28 7.17 5.03
C TRP A 6 5.50 5.86 5.00
N TYR A 7 5.97 4.92 4.19
CA TYR A 7 5.46 3.55 4.23
C TYR A 7 6.57 2.56 3.89
N HIS A 8 6.42 1.33 4.37
CA HIS A 8 7.22 0.19 3.93
C HIS A 8 6.34 -1.05 3.80
N SER A 9 6.96 -2.16 3.40
CA SER A 9 6.26 -3.44 3.25
C SER A 9 6.78 -4.48 4.23
N HIS A 10 5.87 -5.33 4.68
CA HIS A 10 6.13 -6.62 5.31
C HIS A 10 5.71 -7.71 4.32
N PRO A 11 6.54 -8.09 3.33
CA PRO A 11 6.08 -8.84 2.16
C PRO A 11 5.36 -10.16 2.50
N ARG A 12 5.82 -10.85 3.55
CA ARG A 12 5.29 -12.17 3.99
C ARG A 12 4.99 -12.23 5.49
N PHE A 13 4.88 -11.08 6.15
CA PHE A 13 4.58 -10.98 7.58
C PHE A 13 3.36 -10.10 7.78
N PRO A 14 2.62 -10.24 8.88
CA PRO A 14 1.49 -9.35 9.19
C PRO A 14 1.88 -7.87 9.11
N ALA A 15 0.93 -7.01 8.73
CA ALA A 15 1.11 -5.56 8.68
C ALA A 15 1.19 -4.90 10.08
N VAL A 16 1.82 -5.57 11.04
CA VAL A 16 1.91 -5.13 12.43
C VAL A 16 3.18 -4.32 12.64
N PRO A 17 3.11 -3.10 13.20
CA PRO A 17 4.30 -2.29 13.49
C PRO A 17 5.26 -2.98 14.47
N SER A 18 6.53 -3.06 14.08
CA SER A 18 7.62 -3.53 14.94
C SER A 18 8.14 -2.43 15.87
N MET A 19 8.91 -2.80 16.89
CA MET A 19 9.59 -1.84 17.77
C MET A 19 10.48 -0.84 17.01
N ILE A 20 11.07 -1.26 15.89
CA ILE A 20 11.90 -0.40 15.05
C ILE A 20 11.02 0.62 14.32
N ASP A 21 9.87 0.18 13.79
CA ASP A 21 8.90 1.05 13.12
C ASP A 21 8.37 2.13 14.07
N LEU A 22 8.08 1.77 15.32
CA LEU A 22 7.63 2.72 16.34
C LEU A 22 8.69 3.76 16.69
N ARG A 23 9.95 3.36 16.86
CA ARG A 23 11.06 4.29 17.11
C ARG A 23 11.24 5.26 15.94
N ASN A 24 11.22 4.74 14.72
CA ASN A 24 11.34 5.55 13.52
C ASN A 24 10.18 6.53 13.40
N GLN A 25 8.95 6.06 13.59
CA GLN A 25 7.75 6.89 13.51
C GLN A 25 7.75 8.01 14.55
N LEU A 26 8.10 7.70 15.80
CA LEU A 26 8.22 8.71 16.86
C LEU A 26 9.26 9.78 16.53
N ASN A 27 10.42 9.36 16.00
CA ASN A 27 11.47 10.30 15.59
C ASN A 27 10.99 11.22 14.46
N TYR A 28 10.33 10.68 13.44
CA TYR A 28 9.84 11.49 12.32
C TYR A 28 8.71 12.44 12.72
N GLN A 29 7.79 11.99 13.57
CA GLN A 29 6.75 12.85 14.13
C GLN A 29 7.33 14.08 14.85
N ARG A 30 8.31 13.86 15.71
CA ARG A 30 8.98 14.95 16.45
C ARG A 30 9.73 15.91 15.55
N LEU A 31 10.30 15.43 14.44
CA LEU A 31 10.99 16.28 13.47
C LEU A 31 10.07 17.27 12.75
N VAL A 32 8.78 16.93 12.63
CA VAL A 32 7.78 17.79 11.96
C VAL A 32 6.79 18.42 12.94
N ARG A 33 7.16 18.44 14.23
CA ARG A 33 6.34 19.03 15.28
C ARG A 33 6.09 20.50 14.99
N ASP A 34 4.82 20.87 14.97
CA ASP A 34 4.44 22.28 14.92
C ASP A 34 4.52 22.86 16.33
N GLU A 35 5.44 23.80 16.56
CA GLU A 35 5.68 24.36 17.90
C GLU A 35 4.50 25.18 18.42
N ALA A 36 3.67 25.73 17.53
CA ALA A 36 2.51 26.54 17.93
C ALA A 36 1.35 25.68 18.44
N SER A 37 1.06 24.55 17.79
CA SER A 37 -0.04 23.65 18.12
C SER A 37 0.39 22.42 18.93
N GLY A 38 1.68 22.11 18.94
CA GLY A 38 2.24 20.87 19.51
C GLY A 38 1.90 19.62 18.70
N LEU A 39 1.27 19.76 17.52
CA LEU A 39 0.87 18.65 16.67
C LEU A 39 2.07 18.04 15.95
N GLU A 40 2.03 16.73 15.77
CA GLU A 40 3.05 15.96 15.04
C GLU A 40 2.39 15.23 13.85
N PRO A 41 1.96 15.95 12.79
CA PRO A 41 1.14 15.41 11.71
C PRO A 41 1.96 14.59 10.70
N PHE A 42 2.54 13.48 11.15
CA PHE A 42 3.29 12.53 10.33
C PHE A 42 2.73 11.13 10.53
N VAL A 43 2.49 10.40 9.44
CA VAL A 43 1.88 9.05 9.51
C VAL A 43 2.78 7.97 8.92
N ALA A 44 2.62 6.75 9.40
CA ALA A 44 3.28 5.57 8.87
C ALA A 44 2.26 4.59 8.27
N GLY A 45 2.63 3.93 7.19
CA GLY A 45 1.87 2.84 6.59
C GLY A 45 2.70 1.57 6.45
N ILE A 46 2.11 0.41 6.75
CA ILE A 46 2.68 -0.91 6.47
C ILE A 46 1.76 -1.64 5.52
N VAL A 47 2.32 -2.15 4.43
CA VAL A 47 1.62 -3.07 3.52
C VAL A 47 2.15 -4.49 3.65
N SER A 48 1.25 -5.44 3.88
CA SER A 48 1.51 -6.88 3.88
C SER A 48 0.82 -7.52 2.68
N PRO A 49 1.50 -7.61 1.53
CA PRO A 49 0.88 -8.12 0.31
C PRO A 49 0.75 -9.64 0.28
N TYR A 50 1.70 -10.40 0.83
CA TYR A 50 1.75 -11.86 0.64
C TYR A 50 1.96 -12.61 1.95
N ASN A 51 1.39 -12.12 3.05
CA ASN A 51 1.37 -12.85 4.32
C ASN A 51 0.63 -14.18 4.13
N PRO A 52 1.29 -15.34 4.29
CA PRO A 52 0.68 -16.65 4.06
C PRO A 52 -0.39 -17.00 5.10
N LYS A 53 -0.46 -16.27 6.22
CA LYS A 53 -1.50 -16.43 7.23
C LYS A 53 -2.78 -15.66 6.87
N ASN A 54 -2.69 -14.71 5.94
CA ASN A 54 -3.86 -14.01 5.44
C ASN A 54 -4.58 -14.94 4.45
N ARG A 55 -5.82 -15.29 4.77
CA ARG A 55 -6.69 -16.13 3.93
C ARG A 55 -7.49 -15.32 2.92
N ASP A 56 -7.46 -14.00 3.01
CA ASP A 56 -8.11 -13.09 2.07
C ASP A 56 -7.20 -12.85 0.85
N THR A 57 -7.79 -12.46 -0.27
CA THR A 57 -7.08 -12.12 -1.52
C THR A 57 -6.54 -10.69 -1.49
N LYS A 58 -7.04 -9.85 -0.58
CA LYS A 58 -6.54 -8.48 -0.38
C LYS A 58 -5.22 -8.44 0.38
N SER A 59 -4.37 -7.49 0.02
CA SER A 59 -3.21 -7.13 0.85
C SER A 59 -3.67 -6.48 2.16
N GLU A 60 -3.00 -6.74 3.26
CA GLU A 60 -3.30 -6.07 4.53
C GLU A 60 -2.58 -4.71 4.56
N PHE A 61 -3.27 -3.69 5.06
CA PHE A 61 -2.69 -2.37 5.31
C PHE A 61 -2.91 -1.99 6.76
N THR A 62 -1.90 -1.38 7.35
CA THR A 62 -2.01 -0.77 8.68
C THR A 62 -1.40 0.62 8.62
N TRP A 63 -2.23 1.61 8.89
CA TRP A 63 -1.81 2.99 9.06
C TRP A 63 -1.73 3.30 10.54
N PHE A 64 -0.65 3.93 10.97
CA PHE A 64 -0.44 4.21 12.38
C PHE A 64 0.33 5.50 12.63
N TYR A 65 0.17 6.01 13.84
CA TYR A 65 1.02 7.03 14.45
C TYR A 65 1.43 6.57 15.85
N VAL A 66 2.37 7.27 16.47
CA VAL A 66 2.83 6.96 17.84
C VAL A 66 2.36 8.06 18.78
N GLN A 67 1.71 7.69 19.87
CA GLN A 67 1.26 8.63 20.89
C GLN A 67 2.02 8.41 22.19
N THR A 68 2.56 9.49 22.76
CA THR A 68 3.12 9.52 24.11
C THR A 68 2.09 10.04 25.12
N GLY A 69 1.95 9.37 26.27
CA GLY A 69 0.99 9.68 27.33
C GLY A 69 -0.23 8.74 27.37
N SER A 70 -1.16 8.99 28.29
CA SER A 70 -2.39 8.20 28.43
C SER A 70 -3.33 8.43 27.23
N GLY A 71 -3.30 7.55 26.26
CA GLY A 71 -4.14 7.63 25.06
C GLY A 71 -5.56 7.11 25.27
N VAL A 72 -6.53 7.80 24.67
CA VAL A 72 -7.96 7.41 24.60
C VAL A 72 -8.35 6.71 23.30
N ALA A 73 -7.42 6.56 22.34
CA ALA A 73 -7.68 5.97 21.03
C ALA A 73 -7.29 4.49 20.97
N ALA A 74 -7.76 3.77 19.93
CA ALA A 74 -7.51 2.35 19.77
C ALA A 74 -6.04 2.07 19.38
N ALA A 75 -5.42 1.13 20.09
CA ALA A 75 -4.07 0.67 19.77
C ALA A 75 -4.03 0.02 18.38
N ALA A 76 -2.94 0.22 17.65
CA ALA A 76 -2.72 -0.45 16.37
C ALA A 76 -2.68 -1.97 16.57
N PRO A 77 -3.32 -2.77 15.70
CA PRO A 77 -3.47 -4.21 15.91
C PRO A 77 -2.14 -4.94 16.11
N GLY A 78 -2.01 -5.64 17.23
CA GLY A 78 -0.83 -6.48 17.53
C GLY A 78 0.49 -5.73 17.72
N ALA A 79 0.47 -4.40 17.71
CA ALA A 79 1.68 -3.58 17.76
C ALA A 79 2.42 -3.76 19.09
N ALA A 80 3.75 -3.71 19.01
CA ALA A 80 4.58 -3.67 20.20
C ALA A 80 4.35 -2.37 20.99
N GLN A 81 4.59 -2.39 22.29
CA GLN A 81 4.60 -1.19 23.11
C GLN A 81 6.04 -0.67 23.23
N LEU A 82 6.27 0.60 22.89
CA LEU A 82 7.63 1.14 22.87
C LEU A 82 8.16 1.37 24.29
N THR A 83 7.33 1.98 25.13
CA THR A 83 7.51 2.22 26.58
C THR A 83 6.14 2.25 27.25
N ASP A 84 6.09 2.24 28.59
CA ASP A 84 4.84 2.23 29.37
C ASP A 84 3.87 3.36 29.01
N ASP A 85 4.37 4.44 28.42
CA ASP A 85 3.62 5.63 28.00
C ASP A 85 3.60 5.86 26.49
N CYS A 86 4.06 4.93 25.65
CA CYS A 86 4.24 5.16 24.21
C CYS A 86 3.63 4.04 23.37
N TYR A 87 2.54 4.37 22.66
CA TYR A 87 1.65 3.42 22.01
C TYR A 87 1.56 3.66 20.50
N SER A 88 1.45 2.57 19.75
CA SER A 88 1.04 2.61 18.35
C SER A 88 -0.47 2.78 18.27
N MET A 89 -0.94 3.73 17.48
CA MET A 89 -2.35 4.09 17.37
C MET A 89 -2.82 3.86 15.95
N SER A 90 -3.95 3.15 15.78
CA SER A 90 -4.50 2.88 14.45
C SER A 90 -5.08 4.15 13.83
N LEU A 91 -4.90 4.30 12.51
CA LEU A 91 -5.59 5.32 11.72
C LEU A 91 -6.55 4.65 10.75
N ASP A 92 -7.81 5.06 10.81
CA ASP A 92 -8.77 4.75 9.76
C ASP A 92 -8.50 5.64 8.54
N VAL A 93 -8.61 5.05 7.35
CA VAL A 93 -8.44 5.78 6.10
C VAL A 93 -9.80 6.07 5.52
N GLU A 94 -10.22 7.33 5.57
CA GLU A 94 -11.39 7.78 4.83
C GLU A 94 -11.00 8.08 3.38
N GLN A 95 -11.60 7.35 2.44
CA GLN A 95 -11.36 7.55 1.02
C GLN A 95 -12.18 8.77 0.56
N CYS A 96 -11.52 9.91 0.30
CA CYS A 96 -12.20 11.13 -0.13
C CYS A 96 -13.07 10.91 -1.39
N SER A 97 -14.37 11.13 -1.22
CA SER A 97 -15.37 11.07 -2.26
C SER A 97 -15.40 12.39 -3.04
N GLY A 98 -14.57 12.59 -4.07
CA GLY A 98 -14.76 13.86 -4.79
C GLY A 98 -13.92 14.31 -5.96
N SER A 99 -12.86 13.61 -6.41
CA SER A 99 -12.13 14.15 -7.57
C SER A 99 -11.93 13.11 -8.65
N SER A 100 -12.50 13.35 -9.83
CA SER A 100 -12.20 12.59 -11.06
C SER A 100 -10.69 12.55 -11.38
N SER A 101 -9.91 13.51 -10.86
CA SER A 101 -8.45 13.52 -11.01
C SER A 101 -7.73 12.37 -10.30
N ILE A 102 -8.36 11.73 -9.31
CA ILE A 102 -7.72 10.61 -8.61
C ILE A 102 -7.53 9.42 -9.55
N ILE A 103 -8.46 9.19 -10.46
CA ILE A 103 -8.45 8.06 -11.40
C ILE A 103 -7.28 8.22 -12.36
N SER A 104 -7.15 9.40 -12.96
CA SER A 104 -6.05 9.71 -13.88
C SER A 104 -4.70 9.65 -13.18
N ASN A 105 -4.60 10.17 -11.95
CA ASN A 105 -3.38 10.11 -11.14
C ASN A 105 -2.99 8.67 -10.80
N CYS A 106 -3.95 7.82 -10.41
CA CYS A 106 -3.71 6.40 -10.16
C CYS A 106 -3.19 5.70 -11.42
N MET A 107 -3.84 5.91 -12.57
CA MET A 107 -3.38 5.32 -13.83
C MET A 107 -1.99 5.81 -14.23
N GLN A 108 -1.68 7.09 -14.05
CA GLN A 108 -0.34 7.63 -14.33
C GLN A 108 0.72 6.96 -13.46
N LYS A 109 0.44 6.74 -12.17
CA LYS A 109 1.34 6.01 -11.26
C LYS A 109 1.52 4.55 -11.67
N VAL A 110 0.46 3.85 -12.09
CA VAL A 110 0.56 2.47 -12.61
C VAL A 110 1.48 2.41 -13.83
N LYS A 111 1.31 3.34 -14.79
CA LYS A 111 2.18 3.45 -15.97
C LYS A 111 3.64 3.75 -15.61
N MET A 112 3.87 4.55 -14.58
CA MET A 112 5.21 4.87 -14.11
C MET A 112 5.88 3.68 -13.39
N LEU A 113 5.14 2.95 -12.55
CA LEU A 113 5.67 1.80 -11.82
C LEU A 113 6.06 0.65 -12.76
N THR A 114 5.22 0.35 -13.74
CA THR A 114 5.49 -0.66 -14.77
C THR A 114 6.71 -0.32 -15.64
N SER A 115 6.98 0.96 -15.89
CA SER A 115 8.18 1.37 -16.63
C SER A 115 9.44 1.35 -15.77
N TRP A 116 9.36 1.73 -14.49
CA TRP A 116 10.49 1.73 -13.55
C TRP A 116 10.90 0.33 -13.09
N TYR A 117 9.95 -0.59 -13.01
CA TYR A 117 10.18 -1.96 -12.61
C TYR A 117 9.86 -2.93 -13.76
N PRO A 118 10.62 -2.90 -14.87
CA PRO A 118 10.37 -3.76 -16.02
C PRO A 118 10.73 -5.23 -15.77
N LYS A 119 11.17 -5.57 -14.55
CA LYS A 119 11.50 -6.95 -14.15
C LYS A 119 10.30 -7.85 -14.43
N LYS A 120 10.57 -9.03 -14.97
CA LYS A 120 9.58 -10.05 -15.29
C LYS A 120 8.93 -10.55 -14.00
N VAL A 121 7.77 -10.00 -13.67
CA VAL A 121 6.80 -10.67 -12.81
C VAL A 121 6.07 -11.67 -13.71
N ASP A 122 6.11 -12.95 -13.35
CA ASP A 122 5.27 -13.95 -13.99
C ASP A 122 3.83 -13.76 -13.50
N TRP A 123 3.08 -12.91 -14.21
CA TRP A 123 1.69 -12.61 -13.88
C TRP A 123 0.76 -13.82 -14.00
N THR A 124 1.18 -14.85 -14.74
CA THR A 124 0.45 -16.12 -14.90
C THR A 124 0.82 -17.15 -13.85
N GLY A 125 1.91 -16.92 -13.11
CA GLY A 125 2.35 -17.77 -12.03
C GLY A 125 1.30 -17.89 -10.93
N LEU A 126 1.12 -19.11 -10.42
CA LEU A 126 0.16 -19.40 -9.37
C LEU A 126 0.61 -18.76 -8.04
N TRP A 127 -0.33 -18.11 -7.36
CA TRP A 127 -0.16 -17.58 -6.01
C TRP A 127 -0.74 -18.52 -4.95
N SER A 128 -2.04 -18.82 -5.02
CA SER A 128 -2.76 -19.69 -4.06
C SER A 128 -4.07 -20.21 -4.66
N GLU A 129 -4.46 -21.45 -4.33
CA GLU A 129 -5.77 -22.05 -4.68
C GLU A 129 -6.20 -21.86 -6.16
N GLY A 130 -5.24 -21.94 -7.09
CA GLY A 130 -5.50 -21.75 -8.52
C GLY A 130 -5.58 -20.29 -8.99
N MET A 131 -5.46 -19.30 -8.10
CA MET A 131 -5.36 -17.88 -8.46
C MET A 131 -3.95 -17.54 -8.92
N THR A 132 -3.86 -16.71 -9.95
CA THR A 132 -2.58 -16.17 -10.42
C THR A 132 -2.13 -14.98 -9.60
N LEU A 133 -0.86 -14.58 -9.75
CA LEU A 133 -0.34 -13.33 -9.19
C LEU A 133 -1.10 -12.10 -9.72
N MET A 134 -1.56 -12.13 -10.98
CA MET A 134 -2.43 -11.09 -11.53
C MET A 134 -3.76 -11.03 -10.78
N ASP A 135 -4.42 -12.18 -10.56
CA ASP A 135 -5.72 -12.21 -9.89
C ASP A 135 -5.63 -11.69 -8.47
N LYS A 136 -4.61 -12.13 -7.72
CA LYS A 136 -4.32 -11.60 -6.38
C LYS A 136 -4.17 -10.09 -6.41
N MET A 137 -3.33 -9.57 -7.31
CA MET A 137 -3.05 -8.13 -7.40
C MET A 137 -4.33 -7.36 -7.70
N MET A 138 -5.13 -7.81 -8.67
CA MET A 138 -6.37 -7.16 -9.06
C MET A 138 -7.43 -7.19 -7.94
N HIS A 139 -7.62 -8.33 -7.26
CA HIS A 139 -8.53 -8.40 -6.10
C HIS A 139 -8.09 -7.44 -4.98
N SER A 140 -6.78 -7.37 -4.73
CA SER A 140 -6.24 -6.43 -3.75
C SER A 140 -6.43 -4.98 -4.16
N VAL A 141 -6.28 -4.62 -5.44
CA VAL A 141 -6.54 -3.25 -5.92
C VAL A 141 -8.02 -2.93 -5.79
N GLU A 142 -8.90 -3.83 -6.26
CA GLU A 142 -10.35 -3.68 -6.21
C GLU A 142 -10.86 -3.39 -4.78
N HIS A 143 -10.33 -4.12 -3.80
CA HIS A 143 -10.70 -3.93 -2.40
C HIS A 143 -10.35 -2.54 -1.86
N HIS A 144 -9.21 -1.99 -2.29
CA HIS A 144 -8.70 -0.70 -1.80
C HIS A 144 -9.10 0.49 -2.68
N LEU A 145 -9.92 0.29 -3.71
CA LEU A 145 -10.51 1.39 -4.45
C LEU A 145 -11.51 2.16 -3.58
N PRO A 146 -11.67 3.48 -3.79
CA PRO A 146 -12.68 4.27 -3.12
C PRO A 146 -14.08 3.64 -3.21
N GLN A 147 -14.71 3.38 -2.07
CA GLN A 147 -16.07 2.83 -2.04
C GLN A 147 -17.11 3.75 -2.69
N SER A 148 -16.84 5.06 -2.68
CA SER A 148 -17.65 6.08 -3.32
C SER A 148 -17.60 6.06 -4.85
N TRP A 149 -16.67 5.32 -5.47
CA TRP A 149 -16.68 5.15 -6.91
C TRP A 149 -17.83 4.24 -7.33
N GLN A 150 -18.61 4.71 -8.29
CA GLN A 150 -19.67 3.92 -8.92
C GLN A 150 -19.11 2.63 -9.54
N GLY A 151 -19.91 1.57 -9.54
CA GLY A 151 -19.51 0.25 -10.04
C GLY A 151 -18.91 0.29 -11.45
N ALA A 152 -19.53 1.03 -12.38
CA ALA A 152 -19.04 1.18 -13.75
C ALA A 152 -17.63 1.81 -13.82
N ILE A 153 -17.34 2.80 -12.96
CA ILE A 153 -16.02 3.45 -12.87
C ILE A 153 -14.98 2.48 -12.34
N ARG A 154 -15.31 1.72 -11.29
CA ARG A 154 -14.42 0.71 -10.69
C ARG A 154 -14.07 -0.38 -11.71
N THR A 155 -15.07 -0.94 -12.39
CA THR A 155 -14.87 -1.96 -13.44
C THR A 155 -14.00 -1.44 -14.58
N THR A 156 -14.28 -0.23 -15.07
CA THR A 156 -13.51 0.38 -16.16
C THR A 156 -12.05 0.60 -15.76
N PHE A 157 -11.82 1.13 -14.55
CA PHE A 157 -10.48 1.35 -14.03
C PHE A 157 -9.71 0.03 -13.86
N LEU A 158 -10.32 -0.97 -13.23
CA LEU A 158 -9.69 -2.28 -13.02
C LEU A 158 -9.34 -2.95 -14.36
N GLY A 159 -10.26 -2.89 -15.34
CA GLY A 159 -10.00 -3.38 -16.69
C GLY A 159 -8.83 -2.66 -17.35
N ALA A 160 -8.76 -1.33 -17.24
CA ALA A 160 -7.66 -0.55 -17.79
C ALA A 160 -6.31 -0.90 -17.14
N VAL A 161 -6.27 -1.07 -15.80
CA VAL A 161 -5.06 -1.49 -15.09
C VAL A 161 -4.60 -2.87 -15.56
N LYS A 162 -5.50 -3.86 -15.58
CA LYS A 162 -5.19 -5.24 -15.97
C LYS A 162 -4.63 -5.30 -17.40
N THR A 163 -5.34 -4.71 -18.36
CA THR A 163 -4.93 -4.67 -19.77
C THR A 163 -3.58 -4.00 -19.93
N PHE A 164 -3.34 -2.89 -19.22
CA PHE A 164 -2.08 -2.17 -19.32
C PHE A 164 -0.89 -3.00 -18.79
N ILE A 165 -1.05 -3.65 -17.64
CA ILE A 165 0.01 -4.49 -17.05
C ILE A 165 0.30 -5.70 -17.95
N GLN A 166 -0.75 -6.35 -18.48
CA GLN A 166 -0.59 -7.47 -19.42
C GLN A 166 0.17 -7.05 -20.68
N ALA A 167 -0.26 -5.97 -21.34
CA ALA A 167 0.42 -5.46 -22.52
C ALA A 167 1.88 -5.07 -22.24
N SER A 168 2.16 -4.49 -21.06
CA SER A 168 3.52 -4.15 -20.65
C SER A 168 4.38 -5.40 -20.44
N ALA A 169 3.83 -6.48 -19.88
CA ALA A 169 4.53 -7.75 -19.71
C ALA A 169 4.86 -8.40 -21.06
N ASP A 170 3.91 -8.42 -22.00
CA ASP A 170 4.08 -9.00 -23.34
C ASP A 170 5.17 -8.26 -24.14
N GLN A 171 5.17 -6.92 -24.09
CA GLN A 171 6.20 -6.11 -24.74
C GLN A 171 7.59 -6.39 -24.17
N ASN A 172 7.71 -6.57 -22.85
CA ASN A 172 8.99 -6.90 -22.22
C ASN A 172 9.47 -8.31 -22.59
N LEU A 173 8.54 -9.28 -22.74
CA LEU A 173 8.86 -10.62 -23.21
C LEU A 173 9.40 -10.58 -24.65
N ALA A 174 8.70 -9.89 -25.56
CA ALA A 174 9.11 -9.74 -26.96
C ALA A 174 10.49 -9.08 -27.09
N LYS A 175 10.75 -7.99 -26.33
CA LYS A 175 12.07 -7.34 -26.29
C LYS A 175 13.18 -8.29 -25.82
N THR A 176 12.90 -9.10 -24.80
CA THR A 176 13.88 -10.06 -24.27
C THR A 176 14.21 -11.15 -25.28
N GLN A 177 13.19 -11.69 -25.97
CA GLN A 177 13.38 -12.71 -27.00
C GLN A 177 14.19 -12.17 -28.19
N LEU A 178 13.88 -10.93 -28.62
CA LEU A 178 14.65 -10.26 -29.68
C LEU A 178 16.10 -9.99 -29.28
N SER A 179 16.38 -9.63 -28.03
CA SER A 179 17.76 -9.43 -27.56
C SER A 179 18.57 -10.71 -27.41
N GLN A 180 17.91 -11.89 -27.38
CA GLN A 180 18.58 -13.19 -27.30
C GLN A 180 18.89 -13.78 -28.69
N LEU A 181 18.38 -13.17 -29.76
CA LEU A 181 18.59 -13.57 -31.15
C LEU A 181 19.72 -12.78 -31.84
N ASN A 182 20.24 -11.74 -31.19
CA ASN A 182 21.38 -10.91 -31.62
C ASN A 182 22.59 -11.15 -30.71
#